data_AF-A0A831S168-F1
#
_entry.id   AF-A0A831S168-F1
#
_cell.length_a   1.000
_cell.length_b   1.000
_cell.length_c   1.000
_cell.angle_alpha   90.00
_cell.angle_beta   90.00
_cell.angle_gamma   90.00
#
_symmetry.space_group_name_H-M   'P 1'
#
loop_
_entity.id
_entity.type
_entity.pdbx_description
1 polymer ?
#
loop_
_entity_poly.entity_id
_entity_poly.type
_entity_poly.pdbx_seq_one_letter_code
_entity_poly.pdbx_strand_id
1 'polypeptide(L)'
;MERGFNIYYCDFVHDSSISSSKPEFLAADRLVPLAEHLLAAEDNYLGVLDSAETILQFYLSGKDMVVELLYPDAKGMMQTKMSLEEGMKLLGSLPDEFTEDLLPGASYIG
;
A
#
# COMPACT_ATOMS: atom_id res chain seq x y z
N MET A 1 -13.12 19.52 0.75
CA MET A 1 -12.78 18.29 1.48
C MET A 1 -11.30 18.06 1.31
N GLU A 2 -10.61 17.71 2.38
CA GLU A 2 -9.21 17.30 2.32
C GLU A 2 -9.15 15.92 1.66
N ARG A 3 -8.22 15.74 0.73
CA ARG A 3 -8.05 14.48 0.01
C ARG A 3 -7.42 13.45 0.95
N GLY A 4 -7.89 12.21 0.92
CA GLY A 4 -7.35 11.14 1.74
C GLY A 4 -7.87 9.77 1.33
N PHE A 5 -7.39 8.76 2.03
CA PHE A 5 -7.62 7.35 1.72
C PHE A 5 -7.98 6.60 2.99
N ASN A 6 -8.74 5.52 2.86
CA ASN A 6 -8.84 4.55 3.93
C ASN A 6 -7.59 3.68 3.92
N ILE A 7 -7.02 3.41 5.08
CA ILE A 7 -5.78 2.63 5.22
C ILE A 7 -5.90 1.57 6.30
N TYR A 8 -5.06 0.55 6.19
CA TYR A 8 -4.81 -0.44 7.22
C TYR A 8 -3.31 -0.72 7.27
N TYR A 9 -2.79 -1.18 8.40
CA TYR A 9 -1.38 -1.52 8.52
C TYR A 9 -1.12 -2.48 9.67
N CYS A 10 0.05 -3.11 9.64
CA CYS A 10 0.62 -3.77 10.80
C CYS A 10 2.04 -3.24 11.04
N ASP A 11 2.26 -2.79 12.28
CA ASP A 11 3.55 -2.39 12.81
C ASP A 11 3.93 -3.34 13.95
N PHE A 12 4.68 -4.38 13.60
CA PHE A 12 5.12 -5.38 14.56
C PHE A 12 6.18 -4.84 15.53
N VAL A 13 6.90 -3.78 15.16
CA VAL A 13 7.94 -3.19 16.00
C VAL A 13 7.33 -2.47 17.19
N HIS A 14 6.20 -1.79 16.98
CA HIS A 14 5.53 -0.98 18.01
C HIS A 14 4.23 -1.60 18.54
N ASP A 15 3.91 -2.85 18.16
CA ASP A 15 2.68 -3.56 18.54
C ASP A 15 1.41 -2.75 18.23
N SER A 16 1.36 -2.20 17.01
CA SER A 16 0.27 -1.34 16.54
C SER A 16 -0.28 -1.88 15.22
N SER A 17 -1.60 -1.86 15.05
CA SER A 17 -2.20 -2.24 13.77
C SER A 17 -3.56 -1.56 13.58
N ILE A 18 -3.92 -1.37 12.32
CA ILE A 18 -5.27 -1.06 11.88
C ILE A 18 -5.74 -2.25 11.05
N SER A 19 -6.90 -2.79 11.39
CA SER A 19 -7.47 -3.97 10.73
C SER A 19 -7.98 -3.63 9.33
N SER A 20 -7.68 -4.46 8.33
CA SER A 20 -8.22 -4.32 6.97
C SER A 20 -9.75 -4.42 6.90
N SER A 21 -10.41 -5.03 7.89
CA SER A 21 -11.88 -5.08 7.99
C SER A 21 -12.52 -3.80 8.55
N LYS A 22 -11.71 -2.89 9.10
CA LYS A 22 -12.13 -1.58 9.64
C LYS A 22 -11.04 -0.55 9.35
N PRO A 23 -10.79 -0.25 8.06
CA PRO A 23 -9.74 0.70 7.70
C PRO A 23 -10.12 2.10 8.19
N GLU A 24 -9.11 2.91 8.45
CA GLU A 24 -9.29 4.27 8.98
C GLU A 24 -8.89 5.32 7.95
N PHE A 25 -9.57 6.45 7.96
CA PHE A 25 -9.25 7.55 7.05
C PHE A 25 -7.94 8.22 7.43
N LEU A 26 -7.08 8.44 6.44
CA LEU A 26 -5.83 9.17 6.54
C LEU A 26 -5.74 10.22 5.42
N ALA A 27 -5.38 11.44 5.78
CA ALA A 27 -5.11 12.49 4.81
C ALA A 27 -3.95 12.08 3.86
N ALA A 28 -4.07 12.42 2.58
CA ALA A 28 -3.15 11.95 1.55
C ALA A 28 -1.69 12.42 1.79
N ASP A 29 -1.50 13.60 2.37
CA ASP A 29 -0.19 14.15 2.73
C ASP A 29 0.48 13.45 3.92
N ARG A 30 -0.27 12.62 4.66
CA ARG A 30 0.22 11.80 5.78
C ARG A 30 0.62 10.39 5.37
N LEU A 31 0.32 9.96 4.15
CA LEU A 31 0.66 8.63 3.66
C LEU A 31 2.17 8.38 3.65
N VAL A 32 2.95 9.26 3.01
CA VAL A 32 4.42 9.06 2.89
C VAL A 32 5.10 9.05 4.26
N PRO A 33 4.85 10.00 5.18
CA PRO A 33 5.41 9.92 6.54
C PRO A 33 5.04 8.65 7.30
N LEU A 34 3.82 8.12 7.11
CA LEU A 34 3.42 6.86 7.72
C LEU A 34 4.17 5.68 7.10
N ALA A 35 4.28 5.63 5.78
CA ALA A 35 5.02 4.59 5.08
C ALA A 35 6.51 4.59 5.45
N GLU A 36 7.14 5.76 5.57
CA GLU A 36 8.54 5.87 6.02
C GLU A 36 8.76 5.28 7.42
N HIS A 37 7.76 5.42 8.30
CA HIS A 37 7.80 4.83 9.63
C HIS A 37 7.58 3.31 9.60
N LEU A 38 6.54 2.85 8.88
CA LEU A 38 6.16 1.44 8.85
C LEU A 38 7.15 0.60 8.06
N LEU A 39 7.50 1.04 6.84
CA LEU A 39 8.34 0.33 5.87
C LEU A 39 9.84 0.51 6.17
N ALA A 40 10.18 0.53 7.46
CA ALA A 40 11.54 0.40 7.98
C ALA A 40 11.83 -1.03 8.48
N ALA A 41 10.80 -1.86 8.63
CA ALA A 41 10.89 -3.26 9.05
C ALA A 41 10.25 -4.19 8.03
N GLU A 42 10.86 -5.36 7.77
CA GLU A 42 10.41 -6.30 6.73
C GLU A 42 9.09 -7.00 7.06
N ASP A 43 8.74 -7.14 8.34
CA ASP A 43 7.47 -7.75 8.74
C ASP A 43 6.29 -6.76 8.65
N ASN A 44 6.56 -5.46 8.52
CA ASN A 44 5.52 -4.44 8.48
C ASN A 44 4.92 -4.30 7.09
N TYR A 45 3.64 -3.90 7.04
CA TYR A 45 2.95 -3.60 5.79
C TYR A 45 1.94 -2.46 5.95
N LEU A 46 1.68 -1.78 4.84
CA LEU A 46 0.68 -0.72 4.70
C LEU A 46 -0.24 -1.07 3.53
N GLY A 47 -1.54 -1.12 3.76
CA GLY A 47 -2.56 -1.19 2.72
C GLY A 47 -3.30 0.13 2.60
N VAL A 48 -3.51 0.57 1.36
CA VAL A 48 -4.28 1.76 1.01
C VAL A 48 -5.47 1.31 0.17
N LEU A 49 -6.64 1.86 0.46
CA LEU A 49 -7.87 1.63 -0.29
C LEU A 49 -8.23 2.87 -1.10
N ASP A 50 -8.59 2.65 -2.37
CA ASP A 50 -9.21 3.68 -3.20
C ASP A 50 -10.73 3.79 -2.92
N SER A 51 -11.41 4.63 -3.71
CA SER A 51 -12.85 4.84 -3.57
C SER A 51 -13.72 3.63 -3.96
N ALA A 52 -13.16 2.66 -4.69
CA ALA A 52 -13.79 1.41 -5.09
C ALA A 52 -13.44 0.24 -4.17
N GLU A 53 -12.79 0.51 -3.03
CA GLU A 53 -12.26 -0.49 -2.09
C GLU A 53 -11.20 -1.43 -2.71
N THR A 54 -10.58 -1.02 -3.82
CA THR A 54 -9.42 -1.69 -4.39
C THR A 54 -8.20 -1.41 -3.51
N ILE A 55 -7.44 -2.46 -3.22
CA ILE A 55 -6.33 -2.39 -2.26
C ILE A 55 -5.00 -2.33 -2.99
N LEU A 56 -4.19 -1.36 -2.61
CA LEU A 56 -2.77 -1.31 -2.93
C LEU A 56 -1.96 -1.52 -1.64
N GLN A 57 -1.24 -2.63 -1.55
CA GLN A 57 -0.46 -3.04 -0.39
C GLN A 57 1.04 -2.87 -0.64
N PHE A 58 1.74 -2.38 0.37
CA PHE A 58 3.16 -2.06 0.37
C PHE A 58 3.85 -2.76 1.54
N TYR A 59 4.96 -3.44 1.28
CA TYR A 59 5.81 -4.04 2.32
C TYR A 59 7.24 -4.19 1.80
N LEU A 60 8.20 -4.43 2.69
CA LEU A 60 9.59 -4.66 2.30
C LEU A 60 9.89 -6.15 2.08
N SER A 61 10.75 -6.44 1.10
CA SER A 61 11.35 -7.74 0.89
C SER A 61 12.84 -7.57 0.69
N GLY A 62 13.62 -7.67 1.77
CA GLY A 62 15.03 -7.29 1.77
C GLY A 62 15.20 -5.79 1.53
N LYS A 63 15.83 -5.43 0.39
CA LYS A 63 16.10 -4.02 0.03
C LYS A 63 15.03 -3.39 -0.85
N ASP A 64 14.13 -4.21 -1.39
CA ASP A 64 13.12 -3.78 -2.34
C ASP A 64 11.79 -3.59 -1.62
N MET A 65 10.99 -2.65 -2.10
CA MET A 65 9.58 -2.57 -1.76
C MET A 65 8.79 -3.46 -2.71
N VAL A 66 7.95 -4.31 -2.15
CA VAL A 66 6.93 -5.04 -2.89
C VAL A 66 5.64 -4.24 -2.86
N VAL A 67 5.01 -4.10 -4.02
CA VAL A 67 3.72 -3.44 -4.18
C VAL A 67 2.74 -4.39 -4.84
N GLU A 68 1.59 -4.58 -4.21
CA GLU A 68 0.55 -5.51 -4.63
C GLU A 68 -0.77 -4.78 -4.84
N LEU A 69 -1.38 -4.95 -6.01
CA LEU A 69 -2.77 -4.59 -6.27
C LEU A 69 -3.62 -5.83 -6.06
N LEU A 70 -4.43 -5.84 -5.00
CA LEU A 70 -5.29 -6.96 -4.65
C LEU A 70 -6.67 -6.76 -5.29
N TYR A 71 -7.19 -7.83 -5.89
CA TYR A 71 -8.53 -7.86 -6.45
C TYR A 71 -9.50 -8.50 -5.45
N PRO A 72 -10.44 -7.74 -4.84
CA PRO A 72 -11.35 -8.29 -3.83
C PRO A 72 -12.18 -9.46 -4.35
N ASP A 73 -12.57 -9.41 -5.63
CA ASP A 73 -13.47 -10.37 -6.27
C ASP A 73 -12.76 -11.45 -7.10
N ALA A 74 -11.43 -11.38 -7.26
CA ALA A 74 -10.65 -12.34 -8.06
C ALA A 74 -9.67 -13.14 -7.19
N LYS A 75 -9.30 -14.33 -7.67
CA LYS A 75 -8.29 -15.17 -7.00
C LYS A 75 -6.89 -14.76 -7.46
N GLY A 76 -6.37 -13.65 -6.93
CA GLY A 76 -4.99 -13.25 -7.19
C GLY A 76 -4.72 -11.77 -6.97
N MET A 77 -3.52 -11.37 -7.36
CA MET A 77 -3.01 -10.01 -7.23
C MET A 77 -2.00 -9.70 -8.34
N MET A 78 -1.87 -8.43 -8.68
CA MET A 78 -0.74 -7.96 -9.48
C MET A 78 0.36 -7.52 -8.54
N GLN A 79 1.56 -8.07 -8.69
CA GLN A 79 2.70 -7.74 -7.84
C GLN A 79 3.86 -7.21 -8.67
N THR A 80 4.52 -6.17 -8.16
CA THR A 80 5.82 -5.72 -8.67
C THR A 80 6.79 -5.47 -7.51
N LYS A 81 8.08 -5.45 -7.83
CA LYS A 81 9.14 -5.00 -6.93
C LYS A 81 9.73 -3.71 -7.47
N MET A 82 9.96 -2.76 -6.59
CA MET A 82 10.59 -1.49 -6.94
C MET A 82 11.50 -1.02 -5.79
N SER A 83 12.33 -0.02 -6.05
CA SER A 83 13.13 0.58 -4.99
C SER A 83 12.23 1.26 -3.95
N LEU A 84 12.73 1.40 -2.72
CA LEU A 84 12.06 2.16 -1.66
C LEU A 84 11.70 3.58 -2.13
N GLU A 85 12.61 4.24 -2.85
CA GLU A 85 12.39 5.60 -3.38
C GLU A 85 11.24 5.66 -4.39
N GLU A 86 11.18 4.70 -5.32
CA GLU A 86 10.08 4.61 -6.30
C GLU A 86 8.74 4.33 -5.62
N GLY A 87 8.72 3.42 -4.64
CA GLY A 87 7.53 3.10 -3.87
C GLY A 87 6.99 4.30 -3.09
N MET A 88 7.88 5.07 -2.44
CA MET A 88 7.48 6.31 -1.75
C MET A 88 6.95 7.38 -2.71
N LYS A 89 7.55 7.50 -3.91
CA LYS A 89 7.04 8.41 -4.95
C LYS A 89 5.64 8.00 -5.41
N LEU A 90 5.42 6.71 -5.67
CA LEU A 90 4.11 6.17 -6.02
C LEU A 90 3.07 6.49 -4.94
N LEU A 91 3.41 6.23 -3.67
CA LEU A 91 2.54 6.49 -2.53
C LEU A 91 2.17 7.98 -2.39
N GLY A 92 3.13 8.88 -2.64
CA GLY A 92 2.91 10.33 -2.64
C GLY A 92 2.10 10.86 -3.83
N SER A 93 1.91 10.06 -4.88
CA SER A 93 1.20 10.44 -6.11
C SER A 93 0.03 9.51 -6.45
N LEU A 94 -0.49 8.76 -5.47
CA LEU A 94 -1.59 7.83 -5.72
C LEU A 94 -2.79 8.57 -6.33
N PRO A 95 -3.45 8.01 -7.35
CA PRO A 95 -4.72 8.51 -7.89
C PRO A 95 -5.90 8.19 -6.96
N ASP A 96 -7.12 8.58 -7.34
CA ASP A 96 -8.34 8.28 -6.57
C ASP A 96 -8.93 6.88 -6.87
N GLU A 97 -8.45 6.23 -7.93
CA GLU A 97 -8.81 4.88 -8.37
C GLU A 97 -7.54 4.11 -8.75
N PHE A 98 -7.41 2.87 -8.29
CA PHE A 98 -6.24 2.03 -8.50
C PHE A 98 -6.46 1.05 -9.65
N THR A 99 -5.49 1.03 -10.57
CA THR A 99 -5.51 0.14 -11.73
C THR A 99 -4.12 -0.47 -11.94
N GLU A 100 -4.03 -1.47 -12.81
CA GLU A 100 -2.77 -2.14 -13.18
C GLU A 100 -1.70 -1.16 -13.70
N ASP A 101 -2.12 -0.02 -14.25
CA ASP A 101 -1.22 1.00 -14.79
C ASP A 101 -0.30 1.62 -13.70
N LEU A 102 -0.68 1.50 -12.42
CA LEU A 102 0.16 1.92 -11.29
C LEU A 102 1.37 1.02 -11.10
N LEU A 103 1.33 -0.22 -11.60
CA LEU A 103 2.36 -1.23 -11.39
C LEU A 103 2.94 -1.70 -12.73
N PRO A 104 3.69 -0.82 -13.45
CA PRO A 104 4.29 -1.21 -14.72
C PRO A 104 5.26 -2.39 -14.53
N GLY A 105 5.09 -3.41 -15.36
CA GLY A 105 5.88 -4.65 -15.28
C GLY A 105 5.45 -5.60 -14.16
N ALA A 106 4.31 -5.36 -13.50
CA ALA A 106 3.76 -6.29 -12.54
C ALA A 106 3.43 -7.65 -13.16
N SER A 107 3.57 -8.68 -12.35
CA SER A 107 3.20 -10.05 -12.67
C SER A 107 1.95 -10.45 -11.90
N TYR A 108 1.05 -11.16 -12.57
CA TYR A 108 -0.11 -11.77 -11.92
C TYR A 108 0.33 -12.97 -11.06
N ILE A 109 -0.07 -12.98 -9.80
CA ILE A 109 0.13 -14.07 -8.84
C ILE A 109 -1.25 -14.59 -8.42
N GLY A 110 -1.51 -15.90 -8.58
CA GLY A 110 -2.80 -16.54 -8.32
C GLY A 110 -2.71 -17.84 -7.54
#